data_AF-A0A3A5R2U5-F1
#
_entry.id   AF-A0A3A5R2U5-F1
#
_cell.length_a   1.000
_cell.length_b   1.000
_cell.length_c   1.000
_cell.angle_alpha   90.00
_cell.angle_beta   90.00
_cell.angle_gamma   90.00
#
_symmetry.space_group_name_H-M   'P 1'
#
loop_
_entity.id
_entity.type
_entity.pdbx_description
1 polymer ?
#
loop_
_entity_poly.entity_id
_entity_poly.type
_entity_poly.pdbx_seq_one_letter_code
_entity_poly.pdbx_strand_id
1 'polypeptide(L)'
;MKKQTVSLLVLLLAASGFFFSCGNTVNKNAYALEFDSIQVNETAHLFGDTAKPACNLILNFAYASQSSDVRLKDSLNTFFLSACFGDKYMAMTPEEAVKKYTEKYVGDYRNDLEPMYKKDEQDKEDEESIGAWYSYYKGIESHVQLCNTLILTYRIDYNEYTGGAHGIYMSTFLNLDLKTLSPIRLDDLFEGDYKEALTDLLWKQLMADNNVSTRQELEDMGYATTGDLEPIENFYLDPTGITFYYNVYEIAPYVMGATKITLSYEDIAHLMNGEFITLSSAIKADGE
;
A
#
# COMPACT_ATOMS: atom_id res chain seq x y z
N MET A 1 -11.08 -17.42 -64.50
CA MET A 1 -9.93 -17.87 -63.67
C MET A 1 -10.24 -17.55 -62.22
N LYS A 2 -10.35 -18.57 -61.36
CA LYS A 2 -10.59 -18.45 -59.91
C LYS A 2 -9.31 -18.00 -59.19
N LYS A 3 -9.42 -17.05 -58.26
CA LYS A 3 -8.58 -16.88 -57.05
C LYS A 3 -9.48 -16.27 -55.98
N GLN A 4 -10.12 -17.09 -55.15
CA GLN A 4 -9.68 -17.49 -53.80
C GLN A 4 -9.55 -16.31 -52.82
N THR A 5 -10.56 -16.24 -51.96
CA THR A 5 -10.74 -15.60 -50.64
C THR A 5 -9.50 -15.52 -49.75
N VAL A 6 -9.39 -14.45 -48.95
CA VAL A 6 -9.14 -14.54 -47.49
C VAL A 6 -9.82 -13.34 -46.80
N SER A 7 -10.66 -13.64 -45.81
CA SER A 7 -11.30 -12.71 -44.88
C SER A 7 -10.32 -12.37 -43.76
N LEU A 8 -10.09 -11.08 -43.47
CA LEU A 8 -9.30 -10.68 -42.30
C LEU A 8 -10.25 -10.29 -41.17
N LEU A 9 -10.52 -11.26 -40.30
CA LEU A 9 -11.18 -11.07 -39.02
C LEU A 9 -10.07 -10.73 -38.01
N VAL A 10 -10.01 -9.50 -37.51
CA VAL A 10 -9.12 -9.15 -36.40
C VAL A 10 -9.95 -9.09 -35.13
N LEU A 11 -9.91 -10.19 -34.39
CA LEU A 11 -10.35 -10.28 -32.99
C LEU A 11 -9.07 -10.44 -32.17
N LEU A 12 -8.68 -9.39 -31.44
CA LEU A 12 -7.63 -9.44 -30.43
C LEU A 12 -8.27 -9.06 -29.10
N LEU A 13 -8.85 -10.06 -28.45
CA LEU A 13 -9.10 -10.10 -27.01
C LEU A 13 -8.10 -11.10 -26.45
N ALA A 14 -7.04 -10.60 -25.83
CA ALA A 14 -6.13 -11.40 -25.04
C ALA A 14 -6.02 -10.77 -23.65
N ALA A 15 -7.04 -11.02 -22.82
CA ALA A 15 -6.87 -10.95 -21.37
C ALA A 15 -6.11 -12.22 -20.96
N SER A 16 -4.78 -12.20 -21.08
CA SER A 16 -3.93 -13.26 -20.57
C SER A 16 -3.65 -13.00 -19.09
N GLY A 17 -4.46 -13.61 -18.22
CA GLY A 17 -4.10 -13.76 -16.80
C GLY A 17 -2.97 -14.78 -16.70
N PHE A 18 -1.75 -14.32 -16.46
CA PHE A 18 -0.64 -15.18 -16.10
C PHE A 18 -0.65 -15.34 -14.57
N PHE A 19 -1.02 -16.52 -14.07
CA PHE A 19 -0.81 -16.89 -12.67
C PHE A 19 0.65 -17.33 -12.51
N PHE A 20 1.51 -16.44 -12.03
CA PHE A 20 2.84 -16.80 -11.57
C PHE A 20 2.80 -17.01 -10.06
N SER A 21 2.66 -18.26 -9.63
CA SER A 21 2.93 -18.66 -8.25
C SER A 21 4.44 -18.61 -8.02
N CYS A 22 4.94 -17.46 -7.57
CA CYS A 22 6.28 -17.36 -7.00
C CYS A 22 6.21 -17.91 -5.57
N GLY A 23 6.64 -19.16 -5.41
CA GLY A 23 6.74 -19.81 -4.10
C GLY A 23 7.74 -19.08 -3.19
N ASN A 24 7.22 -18.25 -2.28
CA ASN A 24 7.97 -17.82 -1.11
C ASN A 24 7.94 -18.95 -0.08
N THR A 25 9.11 -19.28 0.45
CA THR A 25 9.28 -20.22 1.56
C THR A 25 8.55 -19.69 2.80
N VAL A 26 7.31 -20.13 3.01
CA VAL A 26 6.55 -19.86 4.24
C VAL A 26 7.00 -20.85 5.30
N ASN A 27 7.50 -20.30 6.41
CA ASN A 27 7.78 -21.02 7.66
C ASN A 27 6.54 -21.87 8.04
N LYS A 28 6.70 -23.01 8.72
CA LYS A 28 5.56 -23.88 9.10
C LYS A 28 4.64 -23.19 10.10
N ASN A 29 3.82 -22.26 9.63
CA ASN A 29 2.85 -21.53 10.43
C ASN A 29 1.72 -22.50 10.81
N ALA A 30 1.21 -22.40 12.04
CA ALA A 30 0.21 -23.31 12.61
C ALA A 30 -1.05 -23.47 11.74
N TYR A 31 -1.31 -22.49 10.88
CA TYR A 31 -2.49 -22.40 10.02
C TYR A 31 -2.25 -22.81 8.56
N ALA A 32 -1.03 -23.25 8.19
CA ALA A 32 -0.69 -23.60 6.80
C ALA A 32 -1.13 -22.52 5.77
N LEU A 33 -0.89 -21.24 6.10
CA LEU A 33 -1.23 -20.12 5.24
C LEU A 33 -0.35 -20.15 3.98
N GLU A 34 -0.99 -20.10 2.82
CA GLU A 34 -0.33 -19.84 1.55
C GLU A 34 -0.88 -18.54 0.95
N PHE A 35 -0.04 -17.82 0.23
CA PHE A 35 -0.38 -16.56 -0.40
C PHE A 35 -0.15 -16.65 -1.91
N ASP A 36 -0.98 -15.94 -2.66
CA ASP A 36 -0.82 -15.73 -4.09
C ASP A 36 -1.09 -14.25 -4.40
N SER A 37 -0.92 -13.82 -5.65
CA SER A 37 -1.27 -12.46 -6.04
C SER A 37 -2.03 -12.36 -7.36
N ILE A 38 -2.91 -11.36 -7.43
CA ILE A 38 -3.61 -10.97 -8.65
C ILE A 38 -2.95 -9.73 -9.21
N GLN A 39 -2.49 -9.81 -10.45
CA GLN A 39 -1.83 -8.71 -11.14
C GLN A 39 -2.72 -8.13 -12.24
N VAL A 40 -2.79 -6.81 -12.30
CA VAL A 40 -3.44 -6.04 -13.37
C VAL A 40 -2.48 -4.98 -13.86
N ASN A 41 -2.40 -4.84 -15.18
CA ASN A 41 -1.77 -3.71 -15.85
C ASN A 41 -2.72 -3.24 -16.95
N GLU A 42 -3.50 -2.21 -16.66
CA GLU A 42 -4.59 -1.73 -17.51
C GLU A 42 -4.27 -0.32 -18.01
N THR A 43 -4.32 -0.12 -19.32
CA THR A 43 -4.22 1.20 -19.95
C THR A 43 -5.53 1.50 -20.67
N ALA A 44 -6.22 2.56 -20.28
CA ALA A 44 -7.48 2.95 -20.88
C ALA A 44 -7.44 4.39 -21.38
N HIS A 45 -7.58 4.55 -22.70
CA HIS A 45 -7.59 5.86 -23.35
C HIS A 45 -8.98 6.51 -23.28
N LEU A 46 -9.00 7.85 -23.24
CA LEU A 46 -10.22 8.65 -23.43
C LEU A 46 -10.88 8.29 -24.77
N PHE A 47 -12.20 8.18 -24.77
CA PHE A 47 -13.03 7.81 -25.94
C PHE A 47 -12.70 6.46 -26.57
N GLY A 48 -11.83 5.65 -25.94
CA GLY A 48 -11.29 4.43 -26.53
C GLY A 48 -10.35 4.66 -27.72
N ASP A 49 -9.80 5.86 -27.88
CA ASP A 49 -8.91 6.23 -28.99
C ASP A 49 -7.45 6.24 -28.51
N THR A 50 -6.61 5.37 -29.06
CA THR A 50 -5.19 5.23 -28.66
C THR A 50 -4.34 6.47 -28.96
N ALA A 51 -4.84 7.41 -29.78
CA ALA A 51 -4.19 8.70 -30.01
C ALA A 51 -4.50 9.73 -28.90
N LYS A 52 -5.41 9.43 -27.97
CA LYS A 52 -5.79 10.32 -26.87
C LYS A 52 -5.05 9.96 -25.57
N PRO A 53 -5.00 10.87 -24.59
CA PRO A 53 -4.47 10.56 -23.26
C PRO A 53 -5.13 9.33 -22.63
N ALA A 54 -4.42 8.71 -21.68
CA ALA A 54 -4.87 7.50 -20.99
C ALA A 54 -4.65 7.57 -19.49
N CYS A 55 -5.44 6.77 -18.76
CA CYS A 55 -5.06 6.32 -17.44
C CYS A 55 -4.29 5.00 -17.52
N ASN A 56 -3.40 4.80 -16.54
CA ASN A 56 -2.66 3.56 -16.35
C ASN A 56 -2.90 3.07 -14.92
N LEU A 57 -3.39 1.84 -14.78
CA LEU A 57 -3.62 1.21 -13.49
C LEU A 57 -2.73 -0.02 -13.36
N ILE A 58 -1.90 -0.04 -12.32
CA ILE A 58 -1.11 -1.21 -11.91
C ILE A 58 -1.66 -1.70 -10.57
N LEU A 59 -2.08 -2.97 -10.53
CA LEU A 59 -2.45 -3.63 -9.29
C LEU A 59 -1.57 -4.87 -9.11
N ASN A 60 -1.06 -5.07 -7.90
CA ASN A 60 -0.48 -6.33 -7.45
C ASN A 60 -1.06 -6.65 -6.07
N PHE A 61 -2.15 -7.39 -6.06
CA PHE A 61 -2.92 -7.67 -4.84
C PHE A 61 -2.55 -9.03 -4.27
N ALA A 62 -1.81 -9.07 -3.15
CA ALA A 62 -1.52 -10.30 -2.45
C ALA A 62 -2.72 -10.74 -1.60
N TYR A 63 -3.01 -12.03 -1.54
CA TYR A 63 -4.15 -12.55 -0.78
C TYR A 63 -3.84 -13.93 -0.22
N ALA A 64 -4.54 -14.31 0.85
CA ALA A 64 -4.45 -15.65 1.41
C ALA A 64 -5.22 -16.62 0.50
N SER A 65 -4.48 -17.48 -0.20
CA SER A 65 -5.02 -18.43 -1.17
C SER A 65 -5.40 -19.76 -0.52
N GLN A 66 -4.64 -20.19 0.49
CA GLN A 66 -4.92 -21.40 1.26
C GLN A 66 -4.69 -21.20 2.77
N SER A 67 -5.39 -22.02 3.56
CA SER A 67 -5.25 -22.11 5.02
C SER A 67 -5.92 -23.40 5.49
N SER A 68 -5.40 -24.00 6.56
CA SER A 68 -6.11 -25.07 7.28
C SER A 68 -7.32 -24.54 8.06
N ASP A 69 -7.37 -23.24 8.36
CA ASP A 69 -8.50 -22.52 8.92
C ASP A 69 -9.11 -21.56 7.88
N VAL A 70 -10.29 -21.92 7.37
CA VAL A 70 -11.02 -21.14 6.37
C VAL A 70 -11.49 -19.78 6.90
N ARG A 71 -11.87 -19.69 8.18
CA ARG A 71 -12.35 -18.43 8.78
C ARG A 71 -11.22 -17.43 8.90
N LEU A 72 -10.04 -17.88 9.30
CA LEU A 72 -8.82 -17.06 9.29
C LEU A 72 -8.56 -16.53 7.88
N LYS A 73 -8.51 -17.41 6.86
CA LYS A 73 -8.28 -17.00 5.46
C LYS A 73 -9.27 -15.93 5.00
N ASP A 74 -10.55 -16.14 5.26
CA ASP A 74 -11.61 -15.23 4.84
C ASP A 74 -11.54 -13.88 5.58
N SER A 75 -11.20 -13.90 6.86
CA SER A 75 -10.98 -12.68 7.66
C SER A 75 -9.78 -11.89 7.14
N LEU A 76 -8.64 -12.54 6.89
CA LEU A 76 -7.45 -11.90 6.30
C LEU A 76 -7.79 -11.23 4.97
N ASN A 77 -8.44 -11.94 4.06
CA ASN A 77 -8.81 -11.39 2.75
C ASN A 77 -9.80 -10.23 2.89
N THR A 78 -10.70 -10.25 3.87
CA THR A 78 -11.61 -9.13 4.17
C THR A 78 -10.80 -7.87 4.51
N PHE A 79 -9.79 -8.00 5.39
CA PHE A 79 -8.92 -6.88 5.74
C PHE A 79 -8.07 -6.40 4.58
N PHE A 80 -7.45 -7.31 3.81
CA PHE A 80 -6.61 -6.95 2.67
C PHE A 80 -7.42 -6.19 1.60
N LEU A 81 -8.64 -6.67 1.31
CA LEU A 81 -9.54 -6.01 0.36
C LEU A 81 -9.98 -4.62 0.83
N SER A 82 -10.36 -4.48 2.11
CA SER A 82 -10.71 -3.18 2.70
C SER A 82 -9.51 -2.22 2.63
N ALA A 83 -8.31 -2.68 3.01
CA ALA A 83 -7.13 -1.83 3.05
C ALA A 83 -6.63 -1.41 1.67
N CYS A 84 -6.71 -2.28 0.65
CA CYS A 84 -6.26 -1.95 -0.71
C CYS A 84 -7.30 -1.20 -1.54
N PHE A 85 -8.59 -1.51 -1.38
CA PHE A 85 -9.64 -1.04 -2.30
C PHE A 85 -10.79 -0.27 -1.62
N GLY A 86 -10.90 -0.37 -0.29
CA GLY A 86 -11.95 0.21 0.53
C GLY A 86 -13.08 -0.77 0.89
N ASP A 87 -13.83 -0.45 1.95
CA ASP A 87 -14.81 -1.34 2.59
C ASP A 87 -15.89 -1.89 1.66
N LYS A 88 -16.24 -1.16 0.60
CA LYS A 88 -17.22 -1.63 -0.40
C LYS A 88 -16.80 -2.95 -1.10
N TYR A 89 -15.53 -3.32 -1.06
CA TYR A 89 -14.99 -4.54 -1.68
C TYR A 89 -14.76 -5.68 -0.68
N MET A 90 -14.86 -5.43 0.63
CA MET A 90 -14.42 -6.37 1.66
C MET A 90 -15.18 -7.71 1.67
N ALA A 91 -16.42 -7.71 1.17
CA ALA A 91 -17.29 -8.89 1.11
C ALA A 91 -17.21 -9.66 -0.22
N MET A 92 -16.31 -9.26 -1.13
CA MET A 92 -16.12 -9.90 -2.43
C MET A 92 -15.00 -10.95 -2.37
N THR A 93 -14.92 -11.77 -3.42
CA THR A 93 -13.69 -12.54 -3.68
C THR A 93 -12.58 -11.59 -4.16
N PRO A 94 -11.29 -11.94 -3.95
CA PRO A 94 -10.16 -11.22 -4.51
C PRO A 94 -10.31 -10.89 -6.01
N GLU A 95 -10.71 -11.88 -6.82
CA GLU A 95 -10.87 -11.73 -8.26
C GLU A 95 -12.00 -10.77 -8.63
N GLU A 96 -13.14 -10.86 -7.93
CA GLU A 96 -14.28 -9.97 -8.15
C GLU A 96 -13.95 -8.53 -7.75
N ALA A 97 -13.28 -8.34 -6.60
CA ALA A 97 -12.90 -7.02 -6.10
C ALA A 97 -11.93 -6.32 -7.05
N VAL A 98 -10.84 -7.01 -7.45
CA VAL A 98 -9.84 -6.48 -8.38
C VAL A 98 -10.52 -6.08 -9.70
N LYS A 99 -11.34 -6.97 -10.27
CA LYS A 99 -12.07 -6.68 -11.51
C LYS A 99 -12.96 -5.45 -11.39
N LYS A 100 -13.80 -5.38 -10.35
CA LYS A 100 -14.72 -4.24 -10.14
C LYS A 100 -13.97 -2.95 -9.81
N TYR A 101 -12.83 -3.03 -9.13
CA TYR A 101 -11.99 -1.87 -8.88
C TYR A 101 -11.40 -1.32 -10.18
N THR A 102 -10.85 -2.18 -11.03
CA THR A 102 -10.32 -1.81 -12.36
C THR A 102 -11.41 -1.18 -13.24
N GLU A 103 -12.57 -1.83 -13.36
CA GLU A 103 -13.71 -1.32 -14.15
C GLU A 103 -14.16 0.06 -13.65
N LYS A 104 -14.23 0.24 -12.32
CA LYS A 104 -14.58 1.52 -11.72
C LYS A 104 -13.54 2.60 -12.00
N TYR A 105 -12.25 2.32 -11.79
CA TYR A 105 -11.18 3.30 -12.02
C TYR A 105 -11.18 3.81 -13.47
N VAL A 106 -11.28 2.89 -14.44
CA VAL A 106 -11.35 3.24 -15.87
C VAL A 106 -12.64 4.02 -16.19
N GLY A 107 -13.76 3.59 -15.62
CA GLY A 107 -15.05 4.26 -15.78
C GLY A 107 -15.05 5.69 -15.26
N ASP A 108 -14.56 5.90 -14.04
CA ASP A 108 -14.45 7.23 -13.41
C ASP A 108 -13.54 8.14 -14.24
N TYR A 109 -12.34 7.66 -14.61
CA TYR A 109 -11.41 8.43 -15.45
C TYR A 109 -12.05 8.94 -16.74
N ARG A 110 -12.75 8.07 -17.48
CA ARG A 110 -13.43 8.46 -18.73
C ARG A 110 -14.59 9.40 -18.46
N ASN A 111 -15.45 9.08 -17.49
CA ASN A 111 -16.65 9.88 -17.20
C ASN A 111 -16.30 11.30 -16.78
N ASP A 112 -15.24 11.47 -16.00
CA ASP A 112 -14.81 12.76 -15.49
C ASP A 112 -14.06 13.57 -16.55
N LEU A 113 -13.13 12.94 -17.27
CA LEU A 113 -12.20 13.67 -18.14
C LEU A 113 -12.64 13.80 -19.59
N GLU A 114 -13.48 12.90 -20.12
CA GLU A 114 -13.94 13.01 -21.51
C GLU A 114 -14.72 14.30 -21.80
N PRO A 115 -15.64 14.77 -20.94
CA PRO A 115 -16.32 16.05 -21.15
C PRO A 115 -15.37 17.25 -21.05
N MET A 116 -14.41 17.20 -20.12
CA MET A 116 -13.40 18.25 -19.94
C MET A 116 -12.48 18.34 -21.16
N TYR A 117 -11.95 17.19 -21.60
CA TYR A 117 -11.09 17.10 -22.76
C TYR A 117 -11.76 17.63 -24.02
N LYS A 118 -13.04 17.28 -24.26
CA LYS A 118 -13.80 17.79 -25.41
C LYS A 118 -13.93 19.31 -25.41
N LYS A 119 -14.10 19.90 -24.23
CA LYS A 119 -14.21 21.36 -24.09
C LYS A 119 -12.87 22.02 -24.37
N ASP A 120 -11.80 21.54 -23.73
CA ASP A 120 -10.46 22.09 -23.94
C ASP A 120 -10.01 21.92 -25.40
N GLU A 121 -10.38 20.81 -26.06
CA GLU A 121 -10.09 20.58 -27.48
C GLU A 121 -10.81 21.57 -28.41
N GLN A 122 -12.00 22.04 -28.03
CA GLN A 122 -12.74 23.06 -28.79
C GLN A 122 -12.18 24.47 -28.57
N ASP A 123 -11.69 24.73 -27.35
CA ASP A 123 -11.19 26.04 -26.93
C ASP A 123 -9.68 26.22 -27.19
N LYS A 124 -8.99 25.20 -27.73
CA LYS A 124 -7.52 25.21 -27.90
C LYS A 124 -7.04 26.22 -28.95
N GLU A 125 -6.02 27.00 -28.59
CA GLU A 125 -5.28 27.86 -29.52
C GLU A 125 -4.21 27.06 -30.30
N ASP A 126 -3.63 26.01 -29.70
CA ASP A 126 -2.70 25.05 -30.31
C ASP A 126 -2.86 23.62 -29.74
N GLU A 127 -2.33 22.60 -30.43
CA GLU A 127 -2.43 21.18 -30.01
C GLU A 127 -1.57 20.82 -28.78
N GLU A 128 -0.51 21.58 -28.49
CA GLU A 128 0.39 21.31 -27.36
C GLU A 128 -0.23 21.73 -26.01
N SER A 129 -1.18 22.67 -26.01
CA SER A 129 -1.83 23.23 -24.81
C SER A 129 -2.59 22.23 -23.92
N ILE A 130 -2.95 21.05 -24.42
CA ILE A 130 -3.78 20.06 -23.69
C ILE A 130 -2.94 18.90 -23.11
N GLY A 131 -1.71 18.72 -23.60
CA GLY A 131 -1.05 17.41 -23.74
C GLY A 131 -0.53 16.68 -22.49
N ALA A 132 -0.71 17.18 -21.27
CA ALA A 132 -0.17 16.51 -20.07
C ALA A 132 -1.13 16.37 -18.88
N TRP A 133 -2.20 17.17 -18.81
CA TRP A 133 -3.11 17.17 -17.65
C TRP A 133 -4.03 15.96 -17.59
N TYR A 134 -4.17 15.22 -18.69
CA TYR A 134 -5.12 14.13 -18.86
C TYR A 134 -4.49 12.73 -18.73
N SER A 135 -3.17 12.65 -18.56
CA SER A 135 -2.45 11.38 -18.41
C SER A 135 -2.39 10.99 -16.94
N TYR A 136 -3.17 9.98 -16.55
CA TYR A 136 -3.28 9.54 -15.16
C TYR A 136 -2.51 8.25 -14.93
N TYR A 137 -2.05 8.04 -13.71
CA TYR A 137 -1.42 6.79 -13.27
C TYR A 137 -1.87 6.46 -11.85
N LYS A 138 -2.12 5.19 -11.56
CA LYS A 138 -2.35 4.67 -10.21
C LYS A 138 -1.69 3.30 -10.05
N GLY A 139 -0.97 3.10 -8.96
CA GLY A 139 -0.40 1.83 -8.52
C GLY A 139 -0.90 1.47 -7.13
N ILE A 140 -1.30 0.21 -6.95
CA ILE A 140 -1.58 -0.39 -5.64
C ILE A 140 -0.90 -1.75 -5.62
N GLU A 141 0.19 -1.84 -4.89
CA GLU A 141 0.97 -3.07 -4.75
C GLU A 141 0.98 -3.49 -3.30
N SER A 142 0.82 -4.77 -3.03
CA SER A 142 0.67 -5.26 -1.66
C SER A 142 1.32 -6.61 -1.49
N HIS A 143 1.89 -6.84 -0.31
CA HIS A 143 2.61 -8.07 0.01
C HIS A 143 2.61 -8.36 1.51
N VAL A 144 2.72 -9.65 1.83
CA VAL A 144 2.94 -10.11 3.20
C VAL A 144 4.41 -9.88 3.55
N GLN A 145 4.68 -8.92 4.43
CA GLN A 145 6.03 -8.55 4.86
C GLN A 145 6.56 -9.50 5.94
N LEU A 146 5.70 -9.89 6.88
CA LEU A 146 6.01 -10.84 7.96
C LEU A 146 4.79 -11.74 8.15
N CYS A 147 5.01 -13.05 8.36
CA CYS A 147 3.95 -13.96 8.78
C CYS A 147 4.56 -15.11 9.59
N ASN A 148 4.22 -15.16 10.88
CA ASN A 148 4.58 -16.27 11.74
C ASN A 148 3.32 -16.88 12.40
N THR A 149 3.47 -17.57 13.53
CA THR A 149 2.34 -18.20 14.22
C THR A 149 1.44 -17.22 14.99
N LEU A 150 1.91 -16.00 15.24
CA LEU A 150 1.25 -15.00 16.07
C LEU A 150 0.75 -13.80 15.27
N ILE A 151 1.57 -13.30 14.35
CA ILE A 151 1.33 -12.04 13.65
C ILE A 151 1.49 -12.19 12.14
N LEU A 152 0.71 -11.39 11.42
CA LEU A 152 0.92 -11.10 10.01
C LEU A 152 1.05 -9.59 9.81
N THR A 153 2.13 -9.15 9.20
CA THR A 153 2.33 -7.77 8.75
C THR A 153 2.10 -7.71 7.26
N TYR A 154 1.10 -6.94 6.85
CA TYR A 154 0.73 -6.72 5.45
C TYR A 154 1.11 -5.31 5.05
N ARG A 155 1.91 -5.16 3.99
CA ARG A 155 2.34 -3.87 3.46
C ARG A 155 1.61 -3.55 2.18
N ILE A 156 1.21 -2.29 2.03
CA ILE A 156 0.55 -1.75 0.85
C ILE A 156 1.35 -0.53 0.40
N ASP A 157 1.85 -0.55 -0.82
CA ASP A 157 2.48 0.57 -1.49
C ASP A 157 1.48 1.17 -2.50
N TYR A 158 1.19 2.45 -2.33
CA TYR A 158 0.28 3.23 -3.13
C TYR A 158 1.04 4.33 -3.86
N ASN A 159 0.70 4.56 -5.13
CA ASN A 159 1.12 5.77 -5.82
C ASN A 159 0.08 6.23 -6.84
N GLU A 160 -0.05 7.54 -7.01
CA GLU A 160 -1.02 8.11 -7.92
C GLU A 160 -0.51 9.42 -8.53
N TYR A 161 -0.81 9.63 -9.80
CA TYR A 161 -0.60 10.86 -10.52
C TYR A 161 -1.84 11.20 -11.32
N THR A 162 -2.36 12.42 -11.15
CA THR A 162 -3.58 12.90 -11.79
C THR A 162 -3.35 14.22 -12.54
N GLY A 163 -2.14 14.39 -13.09
CA GLY A 163 -1.69 15.67 -13.66
C GLY A 163 -1.03 16.59 -12.62
N GLY A 164 -0.33 17.63 -13.10
CA GLY A 164 0.40 18.59 -12.26
C GLY A 164 1.89 18.31 -12.14
N ALA A 165 2.54 18.91 -11.14
CA ALA A 165 4.00 18.90 -11.00
C ALA A 165 4.57 17.53 -10.60
N HIS A 166 3.87 16.79 -9.75
CA HIS A 166 4.26 15.45 -9.30
C HIS A 166 3.04 14.67 -8.79
N GLY A 167 3.19 13.36 -8.59
CA GLY A 167 2.20 12.50 -7.96
C GLY A 167 2.33 12.45 -6.44
N ILE A 168 1.63 11.51 -5.82
CA ILE A 168 1.76 11.13 -4.42
C ILE A 168 2.16 9.65 -4.34
N TYR A 169 2.90 9.28 -3.31
CA TYR A 169 3.17 7.89 -2.98
C TYR A 169 3.13 7.70 -1.46
N MET A 170 2.66 6.54 -1.02
CA MET A 170 2.45 6.21 0.38
C MET A 170 2.73 4.72 0.59
N SER A 171 3.15 4.36 1.81
CA SER A 171 3.15 2.97 2.26
C SER A 171 2.32 2.86 3.53
N THR A 172 1.42 1.88 3.56
CA THR A 172 0.57 1.59 4.71
C THR A 172 0.82 0.18 5.20
N PHE A 173 0.80 0.01 6.52
CA PHE A 173 1.05 -1.26 7.18
C PHE A 173 -0.17 -1.69 7.99
N LEU A 174 -0.49 -2.97 7.90
CA LEU A 174 -1.53 -3.61 8.70
C LEU A 174 -0.90 -4.78 9.47
N ASN A 175 -0.85 -4.63 10.78
CA ASN A 175 -0.40 -5.67 11.70
C ASN A 175 -1.62 -6.43 12.21
N LEU A 176 -1.70 -7.74 11.98
CA LEU A 176 -2.83 -8.58 12.36
C LEU A 176 -2.39 -9.63 13.38
N ASP A 177 -3.09 -9.70 14.52
CA ASP A 177 -2.99 -10.83 15.43
C ASP A 177 -3.76 -12.02 14.84
N LEU A 178 -3.05 -13.12 14.60
CA LEU A 178 -3.59 -14.32 13.96
C LEU A 178 -4.42 -15.20 14.92
N LYS A 179 -4.35 -14.97 16.23
CA LYS A 179 -5.19 -15.64 17.23
C LYS A 179 -6.53 -14.94 17.38
N THR A 180 -6.54 -13.62 17.45
CA THR A 180 -7.78 -12.82 17.65
C THR A 180 -8.45 -12.43 16.34
N LEU A 181 -7.71 -12.47 15.21
CA LEU A 181 -8.14 -12.01 13.90
C LEU A 181 -8.48 -10.52 13.87
N SER A 182 -7.70 -9.70 14.60
CA SER A 182 -7.89 -8.25 14.68
C SER A 182 -6.63 -7.46 14.31
N PRO A 183 -6.77 -6.23 13.77
CA PRO A 183 -5.67 -5.30 13.66
C PRO A 183 -5.11 -4.95 15.04
N ILE A 184 -3.79 -4.96 15.15
CA ILE A 184 -3.03 -4.52 16.32
C ILE A 184 -2.89 -3.00 16.23
N ARG A 185 -3.32 -2.30 17.28
CA ARG A 185 -3.22 -0.84 17.46
C ARG A 185 -2.16 -0.49 18.50
N LEU A 186 -1.73 0.77 18.55
CA LEU A 186 -0.78 1.21 19.57
C LEU A 186 -1.32 0.99 21.00
N ASP A 187 -2.61 1.18 21.21
CA ASP A 187 -3.28 0.93 22.50
C ASP A 187 -3.30 -0.56 22.90
N ASP A 188 -3.09 -1.48 21.94
CA ASP A 188 -2.93 -2.92 22.23
C ASP A 188 -1.48 -3.27 22.60
N LEU A 189 -0.52 -2.35 22.40
CA LEU A 189 0.90 -2.58 22.60
C LEU A 189 1.46 -1.91 23.87
N PHE A 190 0.92 -0.75 24.22
CA PHE A 190 1.47 0.11 25.28
C PHE A 190 0.45 0.32 26.41
N GLU A 191 0.93 0.46 27.65
CA GLU A 191 0.08 0.73 28.81
C GLU A 191 0.08 2.22 29.18
N GLY A 192 -1.06 2.69 29.71
CA GLY A 192 -1.17 4.03 30.28
C GLY A 192 -1.09 5.16 29.24
N ASP A 193 -0.63 6.33 29.69
CA ASP A 193 -0.45 7.51 28.83
C ASP A 193 0.93 7.47 28.15
N TYR A 194 1.09 6.55 27.21
CA TYR A 194 2.38 6.26 26.56
C TYR A 194 2.80 7.31 25.53
N LYS A 195 1.88 8.15 25.05
CA LYS A 195 2.09 8.98 23.86
C LYS A 195 3.24 9.96 24.01
N GLU A 196 3.30 10.72 25.11
CA GLU A 196 4.37 11.69 25.35
C GLU A 196 5.75 11.00 25.47
N ALA A 197 5.82 9.92 26.26
CA ALA A 197 7.06 9.16 26.42
C ALA A 197 7.53 8.52 25.10
N LEU A 198 6.60 8.02 24.30
CA LEU A 198 6.90 7.43 22.99
C LEU A 198 7.32 8.51 21.98
N THR A 199 6.69 9.69 21.99
CA THR A 199 7.12 10.87 21.21
C THR A 199 8.57 11.25 21.54
N ASP A 200 8.94 11.25 22.83
CA ASP A 200 10.32 11.56 23.23
C ASP A 200 11.33 10.54 22.73
N LEU A 201 10.97 9.24 22.73
CA LEU A 201 11.79 8.18 22.16
C LEU A 201 11.93 8.33 20.64
N LEU A 202 10.86 8.68 19.93
CA LEU A 202 10.90 8.94 18.48
C LEU A 202 11.84 10.11 18.14
N TRP A 203 11.74 11.22 18.86
CA TRP A 203 12.65 12.35 18.70
C TRP A 203 14.09 11.97 18.96
N LYS A 204 14.35 11.24 20.05
CA LYS A 204 15.68 10.77 20.40
C LYS A 204 16.28 9.88 19.32
N GLN A 205 15.49 8.95 18.79
CA GLN A 205 15.93 8.05 17.73
C GLN A 205 16.18 8.81 16.42
N LEU A 206 15.28 9.71 16.03
CA LEU A 206 15.46 10.53 14.81
C LEU A 206 16.71 11.42 14.90
N MET A 207 17.02 11.97 16.08
CA MET A 207 18.27 12.71 16.31
C MET A 207 19.50 11.81 16.13
N ALA A 208 19.46 10.58 16.67
CA ALA A 208 20.53 9.61 16.52
C ALA A 208 20.74 9.22 15.05
N ASP A 209 19.66 8.93 14.32
CA ASP A 209 19.71 8.53 12.90
C ASP A 209 20.29 9.63 12.00
N ASN A 210 20.09 10.91 12.36
CA ASN A 210 20.60 12.06 11.63
C ASN A 210 21.91 12.63 12.19
N ASN A 211 22.50 12.01 13.22
CA ASN A 211 23.73 12.46 13.89
C ASN A 211 23.67 13.91 14.42
N VAL A 212 22.54 14.29 15.02
CA VAL A 212 22.32 15.60 15.64
C VAL A 212 21.98 15.46 17.12
N SER A 213 22.00 16.57 17.87
CA SER A 213 21.87 16.55 19.33
C SER A 213 20.67 17.32 19.87
N THR A 214 19.98 18.07 19.01
CA THR A 214 18.84 18.90 19.39
C THR A 214 17.68 18.77 18.40
N ARG A 215 16.45 19.02 18.89
CA ARG A 215 15.25 19.09 18.03
C ARG A 215 15.36 20.19 16.98
N GLN A 216 15.93 21.35 17.36
CA GLN A 216 16.14 22.47 16.45
C GLN A 216 16.97 22.06 15.23
N GLU A 217 18.02 21.25 15.39
CA GLU A 217 18.82 20.77 14.26
C GLU A 217 18.00 19.89 13.30
N LEU A 218 17.08 19.06 13.81
CA LEU A 218 16.16 18.29 12.97
C LEU A 218 15.13 19.19 12.26
N GLU A 219 14.61 20.19 12.96
CA GLU A 219 13.68 21.18 12.40
C GLU A 219 14.34 22.00 11.29
N ASP A 220 15.59 22.41 11.50
CA ASP A 220 16.42 23.11 10.50
C ASP A 220 16.70 22.23 9.26
N MET A 221 16.72 20.89 9.44
CA MET A 221 16.80 19.92 8.34
C MET A 221 15.45 19.70 7.63
N GLY A 222 14.34 20.17 8.20
CA GLY A 222 13.00 20.09 7.63
C GLY A 222 12.04 19.12 8.31
N TYR A 223 12.49 18.37 9.33
CA TYR A 223 11.59 17.50 10.10
C TYR A 223 10.66 18.33 11.00
N ALA A 224 9.46 17.79 11.27
CA ALA A 224 8.36 18.45 11.97
C ALA A 224 7.91 19.80 11.39
N THR A 225 8.21 20.11 10.12
CA THR A 225 7.82 21.40 9.50
C THR A 225 6.46 21.35 8.80
N THR A 226 5.95 20.15 8.49
CA THR A 226 4.63 19.95 7.86
C THR A 226 3.58 19.36 8.80
N GLY A 227 4.01 18.88 9.97
CA GLY A 227 3.18 18.28 11.02
C GLY A 227 4.04 17.87 12.21
N ASP A 228 3.43 17.66 13.38
CA ASP A 228 4.14 17.28 14.60
C ASP A 228 4.62 15.82 14.53
N LEU A 229 5.78 15.55 15.14
CA LEU A 229 6.25 14.18 15.33
C LEU A 229 5.52 13.54 16.51
N GLU A 230 4.59 12.64 16.22
CA GLU A 230 3.82 11.87 17.19
C GLU A 230 3.79 10.37 16.79
N PRO A 231 3.53 9.44 17.72
CA PRO A 231 3.27 8.04 17.39
C PRO A 231 2.03 7.92 16.50
N ILE A 232 2.16 7.17 15.40
CA ILE A 232 1.09 6.96 14.43
C ILE A 232 0.76 5.49 14.26
N GLU A 233 -0.47 5.21 13.84
CA GLU A 233 -0.98 3.84 13.58
C GLU A 233 -0.36 3.20 12.33
N ASN A 234 0.45 3.94 11.57
CA ASN A 234 1.20 3.41 10.43
C ASN A 234 2.57 2.91 10.87
N PHE A 235 2.60 1.73 11.49
CA PHE A 235 3.83 1.10 11.97
C PHE A 235 3.91 -0.36 11.51
N TYR A 236 5.09 -0.96 11.63
CA TYR A 236 5.24 -2.41 11.51
C TYR A 236 6.19 -2.97 12.55
N LEU A 237 6.00 -4.25 12.86
CA LEU A 237 6.86 -5.02 13.75
C LEU A 237 7.76 -5.94 12.93
N ASP A 238 9.04 -5.99 13.29
CA ASP A 238 10.02 -6.93 12.75
C ASP A 238 11.02 -7.36 13.85
N PRO A 239 12.02 -8.23 13.58
CA PRO A 239 12.97 -8.65 14.62
C PRO A 239 13.78 -7.52 15.26
N THR A 240 13.92 -6.36 14.61
CA THR A 240 14.70 -5.22 15.11
C THR A 240 13.92 -4.34 16.07
N GLY A 241 12.60 -4.23 15.91
CA GLY A 241 11.78 -3.33 16.71
C GLY A 241 10.41 -3.04 16.14
N ILE A 242 9.86 -1.91 16.58
CA ILE A 242 8.72 -1.25 15.96
C ILE A 242 9.22 -0.11 15.08
N THR A 243 8.85 -0.11 13.81
CA THR A 243 9.13 0.99 12.89
C THR A 243 7.87 1.81 12.64
N PHE A 244 7.92 3.09 12.98
CA PHE A 244 6.91 4.07 12.60
C PHE A 244 7.25 4.63 11.22
N TYR A 245 6.29 4.57 10.30
CA TYR A 245 6.46 4.95 8.90
C TYR A 245 5.66 6.21 8.59
N TYR A 246 6.36 7.33 8.50
CA TYR A 246 5.77 8.62 8.16
C TYR A 246 5.83 8.83 6.66
N ASN A 247 4.67 8.93 6.01
CA ASN A 247 4.61 9.21 4.57
C ASN A 247 5.09 10.63 4.25
N VAL A 248 5.33 10.90 2.97
CA VAL A 248 5.60 12.27 2.50
C VAL A 248 4.53 13.24 3.01
N TYR A 249 4.97 14.45 3.38
CA TYR A 249 4.14 15.50 3.99
C TYR A 249 3.63 15.26 5.42
N GLU A 250 3.75 14.07 6.01
CA GLU A 250 3.27 13.86 7.37
C GLU A 250 4.10 14.66 8.39
N ILE A 251 5.43 14.54 8.34
CA ILE A 251 6.33 15.30 9.24
C ILE A 251 7.44 16.05 8.49
N ALA A 252 7.55 15.91 7.16
CA ALA A 252 8.59 16.58 6.38
C ALA A 252 8.11 16.91 4.96
N PRO A 253 8.71 17.90 4.29
CA PRO A 253 8.41 18.21 2.90
C PRO A 253 8.64 17.02 1.97
N TYR A 254 7.83 16.91 0.91
CA TYR A 254 7.88 15.81 -0.06
C TYR A 254 9.28 15.43 -0.58
N VAL A 255 10.15 16.43 -0.79
CA VAL A 255 11.52 16.22 -1.30
C VAL A 255 12.38 15.36 -0.37
N MET A 256 12.06 15.32 0.93
CA MET A 256 12.76 14.48 1.91
C MET A 256 12.32 13.01 1.85
N GLY A 257 11.21 12.72 1.17
CA GLY A 257 10.64 11.39 1.12
C GLY A 257 9.93 10.98 2.41
N ALA A 258 9.63 9.68 2.51
CA ALA A 258 9.07 9.10 3.72
C ALA A 258 10.15 8.94 4.80
N THR A 259 9.78 9.18 6.06
CA THR A 259 10.67 9.03 7.22
C THR A 259 10.32 7.75 7.96
N LYS A 260 11.34 6.97 8.33
CA LYS A 260 11.18 5.74 9.12
C LYS A 260 11.95 5.90 10.43
N ILE A 261 11.28 5.64 11.55
CA ILE A 261 11.91 5.69 12.87
C ILE A 261 11.69 4.33 13.53
N THR A 262 12.78 3.58 13.72
CA THR A 262 12.74 2.25 14.35
C THR A 262 13.18 2.35 15.80
N LEU A 263 12.30 1.99 16.72
CA LEU A 263 12.63 1.86 18.13
C LEU A 263 12.86 0.39 18.47
N SER A 264 14.04 0.07 19.01
CA SER A 264 14.34 -1.29 19.46
C SER A 264 13.41 -1.69 20.61
N TYR A 265 13.02 -2.97 20.67
CA TYR A 265 12.15 -3.44 21.75
C TYR A 265 12.77 -3.23 23.14
N GLU A 266 14.09 -3.28 23.25
CA GLU A 266 14.84 -2.98 24.46
C GLU A 266 14.63 -1.53 24.92
N ASP A 267 14.68 -0.57 24.00
CA ASP A 267 14.55 0.86 24.32
C ASP A 267 13.13 1.22 24.74
N ILE A 268 12.12 0.53 24.19
CA ILE A 268 10.70 0.79 24.48
C ILE A 268 10.11 -0.13 25.56
N ALA A 269 10.86 -1.11 26.07
CA ALA A 269 10.36 -2.16 26.96
C ALA A 269 9.59 -1.65 28.19
N HIS A 270 9.97 -0.49 28.71
CA HIS A 270 9.35 0.12 29.88
C HIS A 270 7.95 0.72 29.64
N LEU A 271 7.56 0.89 28.36
CA LEU A 271 6.22 1.34 27.95
C LEU A 271 5.33 0.19 27.49
N MET A 272 5.93 -0.95 27.11
CA MET A 272 5.23 -2.10 26.56
C MET A 272 4.36 -2.78 27.61
N ASN A 273 3.18 -3.25 27.21
CA ASN A 273 2.39 -4.15 28.03
C ASN A 273 2.98 -5.58 28.03
N GLY A 274 2.49 -6.43 28.95
CA GLY A 274 2.99 -7.80 29.08
C GLY A 274 2.77 -8.68 27.84
N GLU A 275 1.69 -8.45 27.09
CA GLU A 275 1.39 -9.18 25.86
C GLU A 275 2.38 -8.83 24.75
N PHE A 276 2.69 -7.54 24.59
CA PHE A 276 3.63 -7.06 23.59
C PHE A 276 5.06 -7.52 23.88
N ILE A 277 5.49 -7.60 25.14
CA ILE A 277 6.80 -8.18 25.52
C ILE A 277 6.91 -9.63 25.06
N THR A 278 5.83 -10.40 25.20
CA THR A 278 5.79 -11.80 24.75
C THR A 278 5.83 -11.88 23.23
N LEU A 279 5.04 -11.03 22.55
CA LEU A 279 4.99 -10.97 21.08
C LEU A 279 6.34 -10.58 20.48
N SER A 280 6.99 -9.54 20.99
CA SER A 280 8.29 -9.08 20.48
C SER A 280 9.38 -10.14 20.60
N SER A 281 9.38 -10.90 21.71
CA SER A 281 10.29 -12.01 21.93
C SER A 281 10.10 -13.12 20.90
N ALA A 282 8.85 -13.43 20.53
CA ALA A 282 8.54 -14.40 19.48
C ALA A 282 8.95 -13.90 18.09
N ILE A 283 8.70 -12.63 17.77
CA ILE A 283 9.13 -12.02 16.50
C ILE A 283 10.65 -12.07 16.34
N LYS A 284 11.41 -11.81 17.41
CA LYS A 284 12.87 -11.94 17.41
C LYS A 284 13.32 -13.37 17.15
N ALA A 285 12.74 -14.35 17.86
CA ALA A 285 13.14 -15.74 17.76
C ALA A 285 12.87 -16.35 16.37
N ASP A 286 11.85 -15.88 15.65
CA ASP A 286 11.56 -16.34 14.28
C ASP A 286 12.49 -15.72 13.22
N GLY A 287 13.23 -14.66 13.57
CA GLY A 287 14.19 -13.98 12.70
C GLY A 287 15.63 -14.48 12.81
N GLU A 288 15.93 -15.35 13.77
CA GLU A 288 17.23 -16.04 13.98
C GLU A 288 17.26 -17.42 13.32
#